data_AF-A0A973LTR8-F1
#
_entry.id   AF-A0A973LTR8-F1
#
_cell.length_a   1.000
_cell.length_b   1.000
_cell.length_c   1.000
_cell.angle_alpha   90.00
_cell.angle_beta   90.00
_cell.angle_gamma   90.00
#
_symmetry.space_group_name_H-M   'P 1'
#
loop_
_entity.id
_entity.type
_entity.pdbx_description
1 polymer ?
#
loop_
_entity_poly.entity_id
_entity_poly.type
_entity_poly.pdbx_seq_one_letter_code
_entity_poly.pdbx_strand_id
1 'polypeptide(L)'
;MRQIARAVLYEDCLLWPYRSATPRHERRWTFGGVHPESYGRAHEGNPWLTQTQCLLEAAGDDVVDVHVRFLQLVTCEVAVQREGELTAVPELTVGGTRHLPREEAMEREVAETGLRLADLLTCPARMEIDVPAGQRAEWLDGEGVLLRGWEALSGRAEVYAERLREGVFRLTVRVANTSGWQGEAPAEAMKHTLISAHTVVSSASGRFVSLMEPPESLRALAAGCHNIGTWPVLVGEDGERHTMLSAPVILYDHPKIAPGGGDTFDAVEIDQLMRLHGTMRET
;
A
#
# COMPACT_ATOMS: atom_id res chain seq x y z
N MET A 1 -10.15 -9.44 -7.29
CA MET A 1 -9.07 -8.43 -7.44
C MET A 1 -9.14 -7.31 -6.39
N ARG A 2 -10.08 -6.34 -6.46
CA ARG A 2 -10.15 -5.22 -5.48
C ARG A 2 -10.24 -5.68 -4.03
N GLN A 3 -10.90 -6.81 -3.76
CA GLN A 3 -11.07 -7.35 -2.42
C GLN A 3 -9.77 -7.91 -1.83
N ILE A 4 -8.89 -8.53 -2.63
CA ILE A 4 -7.57 -9.02 -2.18
C ILE A 4 -6.62 -7.84 -1.97
N ALA A 5 -6.54 -6.91 -2.94
CA ALA A 5 -5.74 -5.70 -2.77
C ALA A 5 -6.21 -4.87 -1.57
N ARG A 6 -7.52 -4.82 -1.29
CA ARG A 6 -8.07 -4.24 -0.05
C ARG A 6 -7.70 -5.07 1.18
N ALA A 7 -7.88 -6.39 1.16
CA ALA A 7 -7.52 -7.24 2.29
C ALA A 7 -6.06 -7.01 2.69
N VAL A 8 -5.14 -6.99 1.72
CA VAL A 8 -3.71 -6.74 1.91
C VAL A 8 -3.38 -5.29 2.31
N LEU A 9 -4.11 -4.30 1.79
CA LEU A 9 -4.02 -2.90 2.26
C LEU A 9 -4.27 -2.79 3.76
N TYR A 10 -5.19 -3.60 4.28
CA TYR A 10 -5.72 -3.48 5.64
C TYR A 10 -5.20 -4.53 6.63
N GLU A 11 -4.65 -5.65 6.14
CA GLU A 11 -4.13 -6.77 6.95
C GLU A 11 -3.03 -6.31 7.93
N ASP A 12 -2.20 -5.36 7.50
CA ASP A 12 -1.17 -4.76 8.33
C ASP A 12 -1.54 -3.40 8.92
N CYS A 13 -2.67 -2.82 8.49
CA CYS A 13 -3.27 -1.63 9.09
C CYS A 13 -4.26 -2.01 10.20
N LEU A 14 -3.95 -3.07 10.94
CA LEU A 14 -4.66 -3.62 12.10
C LEU A 14 -4.77 -2.67 13.31
N LEU A 15 -4.98 -1.37 13.08
CA LEU A 15 -5.32 -0.38 14.10
C LEU A 15 -6.33 0.64 13.54
N TRP A 16 -7.56 0.20 13.29
CA TRP A 16 -8.72 1.10 13.14
C TRP A 16 -9.71 0.94 14.31
N PRO A 17 -10.29 2.01 14.89
CA PRO A 17 -9.74 3.33 15.16
C PRO A 17 -8.93 3.31 16.47
N TYR A 18 -7.74 3.91 16.47
CA TYR A 18 -6.92 4.00 17.68
C TYR A 18 -7.60 4.91 18.72
N ARG A 19 -7.88 4.35 19.90
CA ARG A 19 -8.37 5.08 21.07
C ARG A 19 -7.17 5.59 21.87
N SER A 20 -7.14 6.87 22.17
CA SER A 20 -6.09 7.58 22.92
C SER A 20 -5.87 7.14 24.38
N ALA A 21 -6.46 6.02 24.84
CA ALA A 21 -6.54 5.66 26.26
C ALA A 21 -5.79 4.39 26.69
N THR A 22 -5.03 3.73 25.81
CA THR A 22 -4.32 2.47 26.18
C THR A 22 -2.81 2.58 26.02
N PRO A 23 -2.02 2.54 27.12
CA PRO A 23 -0.55 2.64 27.09
C PRO A 23 0.19 1.44 26.47
N ARG A 24 -0.53 0.42 25.97
CA ARG A 24 0.07 -0.90 25.66
C ARG A 24 0.58 -1.04 24.21
N HIS A 25 0.37 -0.04 23.36
CA HIS A 25 0.72 -0.09 21.94
C HIS A 25 1.53 1.16 21.52
N GLU A 26 2.67 1.38 22.16
CA GLU A 26 3.57 2.52 21.88
C GLU A 26 4.31 2.42 20.53
N ARG A 27 4.14 1.33 19.77
CA ARG A 27 4.77 1.15 18.46
C ARG A 27 3.72 0.84 17.38
N ARG A 28 3.52 1.79 16.46
CA ARG A 28 2.80 1.58 15.20
C ARG A 28 3.67 0.67 14.34
N TRP A 29 3.24 -0.57 14.13
CA TRP A 29 3.80 -1.40 13.06
C TRP A 29 3.02 -1.10 11.80
N THR A 30 3.62 -0.35 10.87
CA THR A 30 3.15 -0.26 9.49
C THR A 30 4.05 -1.14 8.66
N PHE A 31 3.61 -2.35 8.32
CA PHE A 31 4.30 -3.10 7.27
C PHE A 31 4.17 -2.30 5.97
N GLY A 32 5.29 -2.11 5.27
CA GLY A 32 5.28 -1.45 3.96
C GLY A 32 5.11 0.05 3.92
N GLY A 33 5.45 0.77 4.99
CA GLY A 33 5.51 2.24 4.94
C GLY A 33 6.64 2.71 4.02
N VAL A 34 6.31 3.49 2.98
CA VAL A 34 7.29 4.23 2.17
C VAL A 34 7.38 5.64 2.73
N HIS A 35 8.38 5.89 3.55
CA HIS A 35 8.56 7.13 4.30
C HIS A 35 9.18 8.25 3.46
N PRO A 36 9.05 9.54 3.86
CA PRO A 36 9.77 10.62 3.21
C PRO A 36 11.27 10.31 3.07
N GLU A 37 11.85 10.61 1.91
CA GLU A 37 13.25 10.24 1.58
C GLU A 37 14.27 10.70 2.62
N SER A 38 14.20 11.94 3.06
CA SER A 38 15.05 12.50 4.13
C SER A 38 14.99 11.67 5.41
N TYR A 39 13.78 11.31 5.84
CA TYR A 39 13.55 10.51 7.05
C TYR A 39 14.09 9.09 6.88
N GLY A 40 13.77 8.43 5.77
CA GLY A 40 14.20 7.06 5.52
C GLY A 40 15.71 6.93 5.34
N ARG A 41 16.38 7.96 4.79
CA ARG A 41 17.85 8.02 4.73
C ARG A 41 18.49 8.21 6.10
N ALA A 42 17.84 8.96 7.00
CA ALA A 42 18.34 9.22 8.33
C ALA A 42 18.06 8.07 9.33
N HIS A 43 17.04 7.25 9.08
CA HIS A 43 16.57 6.22 10.00
C HIS A 43 16.55 4.84 9.35
N GLU A 44 17.55 4.01 9.64
CA GLU A 44 17.63 2.64 9.17
C GLU A 44 16.34 1.85 9.48
N GLY A 45 15.91 0.99 8.56
CA GLY A 45 14.66 0.23 8.67
C GLY A 45 13.39 0.98 8.28
N ASN A 46 13.49 2.26 7.88
CA ASN A 46 12.36 3.05 7.36
C ASN A 46 12.55 3.28 5.86
N PRO A 47 12.13 2.35 4.99
CA PRO A 47 12.37 2.49 3.56
C PRO A 47 11.63 3.71 3.00
N TRP A 48 12.29 4.42 2.09
CA TRP A 48 11.70 5.52 1.32
C TRP A 48 11.42 5.15 -0.15
N LEU A 49 11.74 3.90 -0.49
CA LEU A 49 11.60 3.32 -1.81
C LEU A 49 11.16 1.86 -1.70
N THR A 50 10.25 1.43 -2.57
CA THR A 50 10.01 0.01 -2.87
C THR A 50 10.36 -0.30 -4.32
N GLN A 51 10.73 -1.55 -4.58
CA GLN A 51 10.98 -2.05 -5.93
C GLN A 51 10.30 -3.39 -6.11
N THR A 52 9.51 -3.48 -7.18
CA THR A 52 8.91 -4.71 -7.67
C THR A 52 9.53 -5.08 -9.01
N GLN A 53 10.05 -6.29 -9.11
CA GLN A 53 10.46 -6.94 -10.34
C GLN A 53 9.64 -8.21 -10.54
N CYS A 54 9.00 -8.33 -11.70
CA CYS A 54 8.26 -9.51 -12.08
C CYS A 54 8.63 -9.91 -13.51
N LEU A 55 8.43 -11.19 -13.83
CA LEU A 55 8.61 -11.68 -15.19
C LEU A 55 7.26 -11.78 -15.90
N LEU A 56 7.26 -11.44 -17.17
CA LEU A 56 6.09 -11.46 -18.04
C LEU A 56 6.42 -12.18 -19.35
N GLU A 57 5.69 -13.26 -19.63
CA GLU A 57 5.67 -13.90 -20.94
C GLU A 57 4.71 -13.12 -21.84
N ALA A 58 5.22 -12.45 -22.88
CA ALA A 58 4.45 -11.51 -23.70
C ALA A 58 5.11 -11.24 -25.07
N ALA A 59 4.35 -10.71 -26.02
CA ALA A 59 4.85 -10.09 -27.23
C ALA A 59 5.34 -8.65 -26.98
N GLY A 60 6.17 -8.10 -27.87
CA GLY A 60 6.67 -6.72 -27.71
C GLY A 60 5.59 -5.65 -27.77
N ASP A 61 4.50 -5.89 -28.51
CA ASP A 61 3.36 -4.98 -28.63
C ASP A 61 2.30 -5.17 -27.54
N ASP A 62 2.47 -6.16 -26.65
CA ASP A 62 1.58 -6.31 -25.51
C ASP A 62 1.70 -5.11 -24.57
N VAL A 63 0.60 -4.86 -23.86
CA VAL A 63 0.45 -3.75 -22.93
C VAL A 63 0.32 -4.24 -21.51
N VAL A 64 0.74 -3.39 -20.57
CA VAL A 64 0.52 -3.58 -19.13
C VAL A 64 -0.17 -2.36 -18.54
N ASP A 65 -1.03 -2.62 -17.57
CA ASP A 65 -1.60 -1.59 -16.70
C ASP A 65 -0.92 -1.68 -15.34
N VAL A 66 -0.49 -0.54 -14.80
CA VAL A 66 0.20 -0.43 -13.51
C VAL A 66 -0.59 0.47 -12.59
N HIS A 67 -0.95 -0.05 -11.42
CA HIS A 67 -1.59 0.70 -10.34
C HIS A 67 -0.68 0.68 -9.12
N VAL A 68 -0.39 1.84 -8.54
CA VAL A 68 0.24 1.97 -7.23
C VAL A 68 -0.80 2.50 -6.27
N ARG A 69 -1.05 1.75 -5.21
CA ARG A 69 -2.08 2.03 -4.22
C ARG A 69 -1.46 2.06 -2.84
N PHE A 70 -1.93 2.97 -2.01
CA PHE A 70 -1.42 3.17 -0.66
C PHE A 70 -2.49 3.83 0.22
N LEU A 71 -2.27 3.79 1.53
CA LEU A 71 -3.06 4.49 2.52
C LEU A 71 -2.37 5.80 2.90
N GLN A 72 -3.17 6.84 3.07
CA GLN A 72 -2.77 8.13 3.62
C GLN A 72 -3.40 8.28 5.00
N LEU A 73 -2.60 8.70 5.99
CA LEU A 73 -3.09 9.03 7.32
C LEU A 73 -3.98 10.28 7.26
N VAL A 74 -5.16 10.19 7.86
CA VAL A 74 -6.14 11.26 8.00
C VAL A 74 -6.43 11.46 9.47
N THR A 75 -6.32 12.69 9.96
CA THR A 75 -6.77 13.02 11.32
C THR A 75 -8.23 13.42 11.26
N CYS A 76 -9.10 12.75 12.02
CA CYS A 76 -10.49 13.14 12.19
C CYS A 76 -10.64 13.77 13.58
N GLU A 77 -10.77 15.08 13.63
CA GLU A 77 -11.15 15.82 14.84
C GLU A 77 -12.67 15.92 14.94
N VAL A 78 -13.17 16.14 16.17
CA VAL A 78 -14.58 16.46 16.40
C VAL A 78 -14.68 17.88 16.92
N ALA A 79 -15.61 18.65 16.38
CA ALA A 79 -15.80 20.05 16.69
C ALA A 79 -17.28 20.39 16.85
N VAL A 80 -17.56 21.49 17.54
CA VAL A 80 -18.89 22.10 17.61
C VAL A 80 -18.84 23.48 16.96
N GLN A 81 -19.86 23.83 16.20
CA GLN A 81 -20.03 25.18 15.69
C GLN A 81 -20.74 26.04 16.74
N ARG A 82 -20.07 27.07 17.23
CA ARG A 82 -20.66 28.05 18.15
C ARG A 82 -20.44 29.45 17.56
N GLU A 83 -21.52 30.21 17.44
CA GLU A 83 -21.46 31.59 16.92
C GLU A 83 -20.79 31.69 15.53
N GLY A 84 -20.88 30.63 14.73
CA GLY A 84 -20.25 30.54 13.40
C GLY A 84 -18.83 29.98 13.40
N GLU A 85 -18.18 29.84 14.55
CA GLU A 85 -16.81 29.31 14.68
C GLU A 85 -16.79 27.84 15.05
N LEU A 86 -15.84 27.09 14.49
CA LEU A 86 -15.61 25.68 14.82
C LEU A 86 -14.64 25.56 16.00
N THR A 87 -15.10 25.00 17.10
CA THR A 87 -14.29 24.72 18.28
C THR A 87 -14.08 23.21 18.43
N ALA A 88 -12.83 22.74 18.36
CA ALA A 88 -12.50 21.34 18.62
C ALA A 88 -12.87 20.94 20.05
N VAL A 89 -13.44 19.75 20.22
CA VAL A 89 -13.86 19.19 21.51
C VAL A 89 -13.31 17.77 21.67
N PRO A 90 -13.05 17.30 22.90
CA PRO A 90 -12.53 15.95 23.12
C PRO A 90 -13.56 14.85 22.82
N GLU A 91 -14.84 15.20 22.83
CA GLU A 91 -15.96 14.29 22.59
C GLU A 91 -17.19 15.07 22.13
N LEU A 92 -17.95 14.47 21.21
CA LEU A 92 -19.19 15.01 20.69
C LEU A 92 -20.26 13.92 20.65
N THR A 93 -21.44 14.17 21.22
CA THR A 93 -22.59 13.25 21.12
C THR A 93 -23.70 13.88 20.29
N VAL A 94 -24.06 13.24 19.18
CA VAL A 94 -25.13 13.67 18.27
C VAL A 94 -26.08 12.50 18.03
N GLY A 95 -27.39 12.71 18.20
CA GLY A 95 -28.39 11.67 17.95
C GLY A 95 -28.20 10.38 18.77
N GLY A 96 -27.63 10.49 19.98
CA GLY A 96 -27.29 9.35 20.83
C GLY A 96 -26.01 8.58 20.42
N THR A 97 -25.34 9.00 19.35
CA THR A 97 -24.05 8.44 18.90
C THR A 97 -22.90 9.29 19.42
N ARG A 98 -21.91 8.63 20.03
CA ARG A 98 -20.70 9.27 20.56
C ARG A 98 -19.59 9.27 19.52
N HIS A 99 -19.03 10.45 19.25
CA HIS A 99 -17.91 10.68 18.34
C HIS A 99 -16.68 11.15 19.13
N LEU A 100 -15.52 10.59 18.81
CA LEU A 100 -14.23 10.92 19.39
C LEU A 100 -13.24 11.27 18.27
N PRO A 101 -12.23 12.13 18.55
CA PRO A 101 -11.10 12.31 17.67
C PRO A 101 -10.41 10.96 17.42
N ARG A 102 -10.01 10.72 16.18
CA ARG A 102 -9.37 9.48 15.75
C ARG A 102 -8.47 9.72 14.55
N GLU A 103 -7.56 8.79 14.33
CA GLU A 103 -6.88 8.67 13.05
C GLU A 103 -7.65 7.70 12.15
N GLU A 104 -7.60 8.02 10.88
CA GLU A 104 -8.20 7.32 9.77
C GLU A 104 -7.15 7.08 8.69
N ALA A 105 -7.46 6.20 7.75
CA ALA A 105 -6.64 5.78 6.64
C ALA A 105 -7.50 5.91 5.39
N MET A 106 -7.03 6.71 4.44
CA MET A 106 -7.72 6.97 3.19
C MET A 106 -6.94 6.34 2.04
N GLU A 107 -7.63 5.53 1.23
CA GLU A 107 -7.02 4.94 0.04
C GLU A 107 -6.67 6.02 -0.99
N ARG A 108 -5.48 5.88 -1.57
CA ARG A 108 -4.95 6.66 -2.68
C ARG A 108 -4.46 5.73 -3.76
N GLU A 109 -4.55 6.19 -5.00
CA GLU A 109 -4.18 5.44 -6.17
C GLU A 109 -3.62 6.38 -7.24
N VAL A 110 -2.52 5.95 -7.85
CA VAL A 110 -2.06 6.46 -9.14
C VAL A 110 -1.95 5.28 -10.09
N ALA A 111 -2.31 5.49 -11.34
CA ALA A 111 -2.34 4.42 -12.32
C ALA A 111 -1.96 4.94 -13.71
N GLU A 112 -1.36 4.06 -14.49
CA GLU A 112 -1.10 4.26 -15.91
C GLU A 112 -1.50 2.98 -16.65
N THR A 113 -2.24 3.14 -17.74
CA THR A 113 -2.85 2.01 -18.47
C THR A 113 -2.37 1.98 -19.91
N GLY A 114 -2.28 0.79 -20.50
CA GLY A 114 -1.90 0.63 -21.90
C GLY A 114 -0.41 0.88 -22.15
N LEU A 115 0.46 0.70 -21.15
CA LEU A 115 1.89 0.85 -21.32
C LEU A 115 2.43 -0.28 -22.21
N ARG A 116 2.85 0.06 -23.44
CA ARG A 116 3.42 -0.91 -24.37
C ARG A 116 4.80 -1.35 -23.91
N LEU A 117 5.03 -2.65 -23.90
CA LEU A 117 6.34 -3.21 -23.51
C LEU A 117 7.47 -2.69 -24.40
N ALA A 118 7.23 -2.56 -25.71
CA ALA A 118 8.22 -2.01 -26.64
C ALA A 118 8.69 -0.60 -26.25
N ASP A 119 7.78 0.26 -25.78
CA ASP A 119 8.10 1.63 -25.38
C ASP A 119 8.89 1.61 -24.06
N LEU A 120 8.46 0.79 -23.09
CA LEU A 120 9.11 0.60 -21.78
C LEU A 120 10.54 0.03 -21.85
N LEU A 121 10.93 -0.62 -22.95
CA LEU A 121 12.32 -1.06 -23.19
C LEU A 121 13.26 0.11 -23.49
N THR A 122 12.72 1.22 -23.99
CA THR A 122 13.51 2.36 -24.49
C THR A 122 13.41 3.56 -23.57
N CYS A 123 12.23 3.79 -22.97
CA CYS A 123 11.95 4.93 -22.13
C CYS A 123 11.09 4.49 -20.93
N PRO A 124 11.56 4.70 -19.69
CA PRO A 124 10.74 4.48 -18.51
C PRO A 124 9.48 5.37 -18.51
N ALA A 125 8.33 4.78 -18.21
CA ALA A 125 7.12 5.54 -17.90
C ALA A 125 7.18 6.07 -16.47
N ARG A 126 6.63 7.26 -16.25
CA ARG A 126 6.64 7.95 -14.96
C ARG A 126 5.24 8.37 -14.57
N MET A 127 4.85 8.04 -13.34
CA MET A 127 3.61 8.47 -12.71
C MET A 127 3.95 9.30 -11.49
N GLU A 128 3.43 10.51 -11.40
CA GLU A 128 3.59 11.37 -10.23
C GLU A 128 2.50 11.06 -9.21
N ILE A 129 2.91 10.95 -7.95
CA ILE A 129 2.01 10.94 -6.79
C ILE A 129 2.02 12.38 -6.29
N ASP A 130 0.91 13.09 -6.46
CA ASP A 130 0.72 14.44 -5.96
C ASP A 130 -0.64 14.55 -5.28
N VAL A 131 -0.62 14.55 -3.96
CA VAL A 131 -1.81 14.74 -3.13
C VAL A 131 -1.64 16.04 -2.36
N PRO A 132 -2.42 17.09 -2.66
CA PRO A 132 -2.34 18.32 -1.89
C PRO A 132 -2.85 18.10 -0.46
N ALA A 133 -2.28 18.86 0.49
CA ALA A 133 -2.83 18.96 1.83
C ALA A 133 -4.28 19.45 1.76
N GLY A 134 -5.12 18.94 2.66
CA GLY A 134 -6.54 19.23 2.59
C GLY A 134 -7.29 18.93 3.86
N GLN A 135 -8.49 19.49 3.93
CA GLN A 135 -9.41 19.28 5.02
C GLN A 135 -10.83 19.12 4.46
N ARG A 136 -11.62 18.26 5.09
CA ARG A 136 -13.03 18.02 4.77
C ARG A 136 -13.87 18.05 6.04
N ALA A 137 -14.89 18.90 6.05
CA ALA A 137 -15.91 18.91 7.09
C ALA A 137 -17.07 17.96 6.71
N GLU A 138 -17.49 17.13 7.66
CA GLU A 138 -18.74 16.39 7.63
C GLU A 138 -19.60 16.90 8.78
N TRP A 139 -20.70 17.56 8.44
CA TRP A 139 -21.65 18.09 9.40
C TRP A 139 -22.56 16.97 9.91
N LEU A 140 -22.68 16.88 11.22
CA LEU A 140 -23.61 15.99 11.91
C LEU A 140 -24.90 16.76 12.21
N ASP A 141 -25.98 16.05 12.53
CA ASP A 141 -27.24 16.70 12.93
C ASP A 141 -27.00 17.66 14.12
N GLY A 142 -27.53 18.88 14.03
CA GLY A 142 -27.27 19.95 15.00
C GLY A 142 -26.01 20.76 14.70
N GLU A 143 -25.25 21.13 15.73
CA GLU A 143 -24.04 21.99 15.63
C GLU A 143 -22.72 21.17 15.57
N GLY A 144 -22.80 19.86 15.39
CA GLY A 144 -21.64 18.96 15.43
C GLY A 144 -20.91 18.80 14.09
N VAL A 145 -19.58 18.70 14.10
CA VAL A 145 -18.77 18.55 12.89
C VAL A 145 -17.64 17.53 13.09
N LEU A 146 -17.43 16.66 12.11
CA LEU A 146 -16.21 15.87 11.95
C LEU A 146 -15.28 16.56 10.96
N LEU A 147 -14.09 16.96 11.40
CA LEU A 147 -13.08 17.62 10.58
C LEU A 147 -11.98 16.63 10.24
N ARG A 148 -11.91 16.21 8.97
CA ARG A 148 -10.87 15.31 8.48
C ARG A 148 -9.77 16.09 7.78
N GLY A 149 -8.56 16.08 8.32
CA GLY A 149 -7.37 16.71 7.74
C GLY A 149 -6.35 15.67 7.27
N TRP A 150 -5.58 16.02 6.24
CA TRP A 150 -4.43 15.24 5.79
C TRP A 150 -3.33 16.15 5.26
N GLU A 151 -2.09 15.69 5.41
CA GLU A 151 -0.92 16.39 4.89
C GLU A 151 -0.71 16.15 3.41
N ALA A 152 0.08 17.02 2.77
CA ALA A 152 0.48 16.80 1.38
C ALA A 152 1.39 15.58 1.26
N LEU A 153 1.22 14.83 0.17
CA LEU A 153 2.09 13.71 -0.21
C LEU A 153 2.63 13.94 -1.61
N SER A 154 3.94 13.73 -1.76
CA SER A 154 4.62 13.72 -3.06
C SER A 154 5.40 12.42 -3.21
N GLY A 155 5.40 11.87 -4.41
CA GLY A 155 6.14 10.65 -4.73
C GLY A 155 6.17 10.41 -6.23
N ARG A 156 6.89 9.36 -6.63
CA ARG A 156 6.99 8.97 -8.03
C ARG A 156 6.99 7.46 -8.16
N ALA A 157 6.25 6.96 -9.14
CA ALA A 157 6.40 5.60 -9.63
C ALA A 157 7.09 5.61 -11.01
N GLU A 158 8.16 4.83 -11.17
CA GLU A 158 8.85 4.63 -12.45
C GLU A 158 8.69 3.18 -12.89
N VAL A 159 8.23 2.99 -14.13
CA VAL A 159 7.99 1.68 -14.74
C VAL A 159 8.90 1.52 -15.95
N TYR A 160 9.63 0.41 -16.03
CA TYR A 160 10.48 0.11 -17.18
C TYR A 160 10.62 -1.39 -17.38
N ALA A 161 10.99 -1.80 -18.60
CA ALA A 161 11.13 -3.21 -18.97
C ALA A 161 12.53 -3.53 -19.47
N GLU A 162 12.94 -4.78 -19.25
CA GLU A 162 14.13 -5.38 -19.85
C GLU A 162 13.70 -6.63 -20.61
N ARG A 163 14.17 -6.82 -21.84
CA ARG A 163 13.98 -8.06 -22.59
C ARG A 163 15.05 -9.06 -22.16
N LEU A 164 14.66 -10.12 -21.48
CA LEU A 164 15.58 -11.17 -21.02
C LEU A 164 15.85 -12.21 -22.11
N ARG A 165 14.83 -12.52 -22.91
CA ARG A 165 14.89 -13.36 -24.13
C ARG A 165 13.67 -13.11 -25.00
N GLU A 166 13.58 -13.78 -26.14
CA GLU A 166 12.37 -13.75 -26.97
C GLU A 166 11.15 -14.18 -26.14
N GLY A 167 10.09 -13.37 -26.19
CA GLY A 167 8.84 -13.61 -25.48
C GLY A 167 8.87 -13.41 -23.96
N VAL A 168 9.99 -13.00 -23.35
CA VAL A 168 10.10 -12.85 -21.89
C VAL A 168 10.72 -11.52 -21.49
N PHE A 169 9.99 -10.79 -20.65
CA PHE A 169 10.37 -9.49 -20.12
C PHE A 169 10.50 -9.54 -18.60
N ARG A 170 11.40 -8.70 -18.08
CA ARG A 170 11.39 -8.28 -16.69
C ARG A 170 10.79 -6.89 -16.62
N LEU A 171 9.65 -6.75 -15.96
CA LEU A 171 9.08 -5.46 -15.65
C LEU A 171 9.59 -5.03 -14.27
N THR A 172 10.06 -3.78 -14.16
CA THR A 172 10.41 -3.16 -12.88
C THR A 172 9.49 -1.98 -12.62
N VAL A 173 8.91 -1.94 -11.42
CA VAL A 173 8.18 -0.79 -10.88
C VAL A 173 8.90 -0.32 -9.62
N ARG A 174 9.33 0.94 -9.59
CA ARG A 174 9.93 1.59 -8.42
C ARG A 174 9.00 2.66 -7.89
N VAL A 175 8.68 2.63 -6.62
CA VAL A 175 7.87 3.67 -5.95
C VAL A 175 8.74 4.37 -4.93
N ALA A 176 8.91 5.68 -5.06
CA ALA A 176 9.65 6.52 -4.13
C ALA A 176 8.72 7.54 -3.49
N ASN A 177 8.88 7.77 -2.18
CA ASN A 177 8.24 8.89 -1.51
C ASN A 177 9.20 10.09 -1.45
N THR A 178 8.82 11.15 -2.15
CA THR A 178 9.61 12.38 -2.31
C THR A 178 8.98 13.55 -1.55
N SER A 179 8.12 13.28 -0.57
CA SER A 179 7.48 14.30 0.26
C SER A 179 8.51 15.16 0.98
N GLY A 180 8.33 16.48 0.94
CA GLY A 180 9.26 17.48 1.48
C GLY A 180 9.20 17.63 3.00
N TRP A 181 9.36 16.56 3.77
CA TRP A 181 9.36 16.59 5.24
C TRP A 181 10.79 16.46 5.80
N GLN A 182 11.14 17.14 6.88
CA GLN A 182 12.53 17.21 7.42
C GLN A 182 12.61 17.03 8.94
N GLY A 183 11.56 16.46 9.56
CA GLY A 183 11.55 16.22 11.01
C GLY A 183 12.19 14.89 11.41
N GLU A 184 12.24 14.66 12.72
CA GLU A 184 12.73 13.39 13.30
C GLU A 184 11.61 12.58 13.98
N ALA A 185 10.47 13.23 14.30
CA ALA A 185 9.38 12.61 15.03
C ALA A 185 8.68 11.52 14.18
N PRO A 186 8.71 10.23 14.57
CA PRO A 186 8.13 9.15 13.77
C PRO A 186 6.62 9.32 13.52
N ALA A 187 5.89 9.83 14.51
CA ALA A 187 4.45 10.06 14.40
C ALA A 187 4.11 11.13 13.34
N GLU A 188 4.96 12.15 13.20
CA GLU A 188 4.81 13.21 12.19
C GLU A 188 5.28 12.73 10.81
N ALA A 189 6.36 11.94 10.74
CA ALA A 189 6.81 11.28 9.51
C ALA A 189 5.66 10.48 8.87
N MET A 190 4.87 9.79 9.70
CA MET A 190 3.76 8.95 9.27
C MET A 190 2.67 9.72 8.51
N LYS A 191 2.44 11.00 8.81
CA LYS A 191 1.49 11.84 8.07
C LYS A 191 1.92 12.05 6.62
N HIS A 192 3.21 11.89 6.35
CA HIS A 192 3.82 12.01 5.02
C HIS A 192 4.25 10.65 4.43
N THR A 193 3.84 9.52 5.01
CA THR A 193 4.20 8.17 4.55
C THR A 193 3.16 7.64 3.56
N LEU A 194 3.61 6.93 2.51
CA LEU A 194 2.73 6.08 1.70
C LEU A 194 2.57 4.75 2.45
N ILE A 195 1.49 4.60 3.21
CA ILE A 195 1.30 3.46 4.12
C ILE A 195 0.80 2.25 3.33
N SER A 196 1.34 1.06 3.60
CA SER A 196 0.97 -0.18 2.89
C SER A 196 0.99 -0.03 1.36
N ALA A 197 2.06 0.59 0.86
CA ALA A 197 2.20 0.82 -0.58
C ALA A 197 2.39 -0.51 -1.32
N HIS A 198 1.50 -0.79 -2.26
CA HIS A 198 1.55 -1.99 -3.08
C HIS A 198 1.33 -1.64 -4.56
N THR A 199 1.83 -2.53 -5.42
CA THR A 199 1.75 -2.39 -6.87
C THR A 199 0.90 -3.51 -7.44
N VAL A 200 -0.06 -3.19 -8.28
CA VAL A 200 -0.80 -4.15 -9.10
C VAL A 200 -0.39 -3.94 -10.54
N VAL A 201 0.03 -5.01 -11.20
CA VAL A 201 0.32 -5.01 -12.64
C VAL A 201 -0.59 -6.02 -13.30
N SER A 202 -1.25 -5.63 -14.38
CA SER A 202 -2.08 -6.53 -15.17
C SER A 202 -1.76 -6.46 -16.66
N SER A 203 -2.00 -7.56 -17.37
CA SER A 203 -1.91 -7.63 -18.83
C SER A 203 -2.97 -8.58 -19.37
N ALA A 204 -3.74 -8.10 -20.34
CA ALA A 204 -4.79 -8.91 -20.98
C ALA A 204 -4.20 -10.08 -21.79
N SER A 205 -3.08 -9.86 -22.48
CA SER A 205 -2.46 -10.85 -23.36
C SER A 205 -1.24 -11.53 -22.73
N GLY A 206 -0.50 -10.81 -21.89
CA GLY A 206 0.69 -11.32 -21.23
C GLY A 206 0.37 -12.26 -20.07
N ARG A 207 1.34 -13.11 -19.71
CA ARG A 207 1.25 -14.05 -18.59
C ARG A 207 2.41 -13.86 -17.62
N PHE A 208 2.11 -13.39 -16.42
CA PHE A 208 3.09 -13.26 -15.33
C PHE A 208 3.61 -14.62 -14.90
N VAL A 209 4.88 -14.68 -14.54
CA VAL A 209 5.53 -15.91 -14.06
C VAL A 209 5.57 -15.86 -12.54
N SER A 210 5.17 -16.94 -11.89
CA SER A 210 5.40 -17.12 -10.45
C SER A 210 6.89 -17.00 -10.14
N LEU A 211 7.26 -16.16 -9.16
CA LEU A 211 8.64 -16.13 -8.67
C LEU A 211 8.89 -17.19 -7.58
N MET A 212 7.83 -17.72 -6.96
CA MET A 212 7.92 -18.77 -5.95
C MET A 212 8.05 -20.15 -6.60
N GLU A 213 7.22 -20.41 -7.61
CA GLU A 213 7.18 -21.67 -8.35
C GLU A 213 7.39 -21.43 -9.85
N PRO A 214 8.55 -20.88 -10.27
CA PRO A 214 8.81 -20.61 -11.67
C PRO A 214 8.92 -21.92 -12.47
N PRO A 215 8.41 -21.96 -13.72
CA PRO A 215 8.70 -23.05 -14.65
C PRO A 215 10.21 -23.27 -14.80
N GLU A 216 10.63 -24.52 -15.02
CA GLU A 216 12.04 -24.92 -15.12
C GLU A 216 12.87 -23.99 -16.02
N SER A 217 12.34 -23.69 -17.21
CA SER A 217 13.02 -22.84 -18.21
C SER A 217 13.19 -21.36 -17.80
N LEU A 218 12.50 -20.92 -16.75
CA LEU A 218 12.48 -19.54 -16.26
C LEU A 218 13.11 -19.39 -14.86
N ARG A 219 13.47 -20.49 -14.19
CA ARG A 219 13.97 -20.47 -12.82
C ARG A 219 15.17 -19.54 -12.63
N ALA A 220 16.13 -19.57 -13.57
CA ALA A 220 17.30 -18.70 -13.51
C ALA A 220 16.94 -17.20 -13.67
N LEU A 221 15.97 -16.88 -14.55
CA LEU A 221 15.51 -15.51 -14.76
C LEU A 221 14.70 -14.99 -13.57
N ALA A 222 13.89 -15.85 -12.95
CA ALA A 222 13.13 -15.57 -11.73
C ALA A 222 14.06 -15.33 -10.54
N ALA A 223 15.07 -16.18 -10.34
CA ALA A 223 16.09 -16.01 -9.30
C ALA A 223 16.91 -14.72 -9.47
N GLY A 224 17.00 -14.18 -10.68
CA GLY A 224 17.64 -12.90 -10.96
C GLY A 224 16.77 -11.67 -10.67
N CYS A 225 15.50 -11.83 -10.26
CA CYS A 225 14.65 -10.71 -9.87
C CYS A 225 15.01 -10.24 -8.45
N HIS A 226 15.02 -8.92 -8.25
CA HIS A 226 15.34 -8.28 -6.99
C HIS A 226 14.19 -7.38 -6.56
N ASN A 227 13.52 -7.76 -5.48
CA ASN A 227 12.43 -7.00 -4.88
C ASN A 227 12.89 -6.33 -3.58
N ILE A 228 12.43 -5.11 -3.32
CA ILE A 228 12.78 -4.31 -2.13
C ILE A 228 11.48 -3.94 -1.43
N GLY A 229 11.32 -4.40 -0.18
CA GLY A 229 10.19 -4.07 0.69
C GLY A 229 8.83 -4.59 0.22
N THR A 230 8.79 -5.41 -0.83
CA THR A 230 7.57 -5.95 -1.42
C THR A 230 7.80 -7.35 -1.99
N TRP A 231 6.74 -8.15 -2.09
CA TRP A 231 6.75 -9.52 -2.60
C TRP A 231 5.69 -9.69 -3.70
N PRO A 232 6.10 -9.85 -4.97
CA PRO A 232 5.18 -10.07 -6.08
C PRO A 232 4.63 -11.50 -6.07
N VAL A 233 3.31 -11.60 -6.16
CA VAL A 233 2.54 -12.85 -6.25
C VAL A 233 1.50 -12.76 -7.35
N LEU A 234 1.13 -13.90 -7.92
CA LEU A 234 0.03 -14.01 -8.87
C LEU A 234 -1.30 -13.88 -8.12
N VAL A 235 -2.26 -13.18 -8.72
CA VAL A 235 -3.60 -13.01 -8.17
C VAL A 235 -4.67 -13.27 -9.22
N GLY A 236 -5.77 -13.87 -8.77
CA GLY A 236 -6.81 -14.43 -9.63
C GLY A 236 -7.16 -15.85 -9.19
N GLU A 237 -8.05 -16.50 -9.92
CA GLU A 237 -8.36 -17.92 -9.71
C GLU A 237 -7.11 -18.79 -9.92
N ASP A 238 -7.07 -19.98 -9.30
CA ASP A 238 -5.91 -20.88 -9.38
C ASP A 238 -5.53 -21.14 -10.85
N GLY A 239 -4.30 -20.77 -11.24
CA GLY A 239 -3.78 -20.89 -12.61
C GLY A 239 -3.95 -19.65 -13.50
N GLU A 240 -4.68 -18.61 -13.07
CA GLU A 240 -4.73 -17.31 -13.76
C GLU A 240 -3.40 -16.55 -13.64
N ARG A 241 -2.90 -16.04 -14.77
CA ARG A 241 -1.57 -15.41 -14.83
C ARG A 241 -1.59 -13.99 -15.40
N HIS A 242 -2.76 -13.34 -15.40
CA HIS A 242 -2.94 -12.03 -16.03
C HIS A 242 -2.70 -10.85 -15.08
N THR A 243 -2.62 -11.11 -13.77
CA THR A 243 -2.42 -10.07 -12.76
C THR A 243 -1.38 -10.50 -11.74
N MET A 244 -0.52 -9.57 -11.37
CA MET A 244 0.45 -9.69 -10.29
C MET A 244 0.18 -8.59 -9.25
N LEU A 245 0.19 -8.96 -7.98
CA LEU A 245 0.16 -8.07 -6.84
C LEU A 245 1.52 -8.13 -6.14
N SER A 246 2.17 -6.99 -5.95
CA SER A 246 3.37 -6.88 -5.14
C SER A 246 3.08 -6.05 -3.91
N ALA A 247 3.09 -6.70 -2.76
CA ALA A 247 2.64 -6.15 -1.50
C ALA A 247 3.74 -6.20 -0.43
N PRO A 248 3.68 -5.38 0.61
CA PRO A 248 4.68 -5.36 1.68
C PRO A 248 4.49 -6.47 2.73
N VAL A 249 3.70 -7.49 2.41
CA VAL A 249 3.47 -8.69 3.21
C VAL A 249 3.77 -9.92 2.34
N ILE A 250 4.29 -10.96 2.97
CA ILE A 250 4.60 -12.21 2.28
C ILE A 250 3.31 -12.97 2.05
N LEU A 251 2.98 -13.18 0.77
CA LEU A 251 1.82 -13.95 0.33
C LEU A 251 2.28 -15.13 -0.52
N TYR A 252 1.41 -16.12 -0.65
CA TYR A 252 1.53 -17.16 -1.67
C TYR A 252 0.76 -16.74 -2.94
N ASP A 253 1.06 -17.39 -4.05
CA ASP A 253 0.34 -17.18 -5.29
C ASP A 253 -1.12 -17.62 -5.12
N HIS A 254 -2.02 -16.89 -5.78
CA HIS A 254 -3.46 -17.08 -5.65
C HIS A 254 -3.92 -17.02 -4.19
N PRO A 255 -3.61 -15.93 -3.46
CA PRO A 255 -3.98 -15.81 -2.06
C PRO A 255 -5.50 -15.84 -1.95
N LYS A 256 -6.02 -16.74 -1.09
CA LYS A 256 -7.45 -16.92 -0.87
C LYS A 256 -7.92 -16.08 0.29
N ILE A 257 -9.11 -15.53 0.12
CA ILE A 257 -9.78 -14.84 1.22
C ILE A 257 -10.51 -15.89 2.08
N ALA A 258 -10.22 -15.95 3.38
CA ALA A 258 -10.85 -16.88 4.31
C ALA A 258 -12.37 -16.62 4.40
N PRO A 259 -13.22 -17.67 4.31
CA PRO A 259 -14.66 -17.52 4.40
C PRO A 259 -15.08 -17.13 5.83
N GLY A 260 -15.69 -15.95 5.99
CA GLY A 260 -16.08 -15.38 7.29
C GLY A 260 -15.45 -14.02 7.59
N GLY A 261 -14.41 -13.63 6.86
CA GLY A 261 -13.93 -12.26 6.80
C GLY A 261 -14.89 -11.40 5.97
N GLY A 262 -16.00 -10.95 6.57
CA GLY A 262 -16.87 -9.92 5.97
C GLY A 262 -16.11 -8.60 5.76
N ASP A 263 -16.77 -7.44 5.86
CA ASP A 263 -16.08 -6.13 5.98
C ASP A 263 -15.19 -6.02 7.27
N THR A 264 -14.96 -7.16 7.95
CA THR A 264 -14.07 -7.36 9.09
C THR A 264 -12.90 -8.24 8.69
N PHE A 265 -11.71 -7.67 8.87
CA PHE A 265 -10.43 -7.94 8.22
C PHE A 265 -9.60 -9.03 8.92
N ASP A 266 -10.03 -10.28 8.80
CA ASP A 266 -9.20 -11.48 9.04
C ASP A 266 -9.26 -12.34 7.76
N ALA A 267 -8.87 -11.71 6.66
CA ALA A 267 -9.31 -12.15 5.34
C ALA A 267 -8.27 -12.99 4.62
N VAL A 268 -6.96 -12.94 4.88
CA VAL A 268 -6.02 -13.86 4.21
C VAL A 268 -5.52 -14.88 5.22
N GLU A 269 -5.31 -16.12 4.79
CA GLU A 269 -4.92 -17.24 5.64
C GLU A 269 -3.47 -17.08 6.20
N ILE A 270 -3.21 -16.04 7.00
CA ILE A 270 -1.96 -15.81 7.75
C ILE A 270 -1.98 -16.49 9.13
N ASP A 271 -3.04 -17.22 9.50
CA ASP A 271 -3.13 -17.92 10.79
C ASP A 271 -2.10 -19.07 10.97
N GLN A 272 -1.36 -19.41 9.91
CA GLN A 272 -0.29 -20.42 9.94
C GLN A 272 1.13 -19.82 10.09
N LEU A 273 1.37 -18.53 9.78
CA LEU A 273 2.70 -17.89 9.88
C LEU A 273 2.94 -17.20 11.23
N MET A 274 1.87 -16.76 11.92
CA MET A 274 1.96 -16.15 13.25
C MET A 274 2.16 -17.15 14.41
N ARG A 275 2.21 -18.46 14.13
CA ARG A 275 2.56 -19.49 15.14
C ARG A 275 4.06 -19.77 15.26
N LEU A 276 4.88 -19.32 14.32
CA LEU A 276 6.30 -19.68 14.24
C LEU A 276 7.27 -18.66 14.88
N HIS A 277 6.80 -17.49 15.32
CA HIS A 277 7.61 -16.53 16.08
C HIS A 277 7.35 -16.56 17.60
N GLY A 278 6.56 -17.53 18.08
CA GLY A 278 6.20 -17.70 19.49
C GLY A 278 7.18 -18.52 20.34
N THR A 279 8.34 -18.92 19.82
CA THR A 279 9.26 -19.78 20.57
C THR A 279 10.73 -19.43 20.35
N MET A 280 11.14 -18.21 20.67
CA MET A 280 12.49 -17.98 21.19
C MET A 280 12.44 -16.91 22.28
N ARG A 281 12.03 -17.34 23.47
CA ARG A 281 12.37 -16.70 24.73
C ARG A 281 13.40 -17.57 25.44
N GLU A 282 14.34 -16.89 26.07
CA GLU A 282 15.20 -17.35 27.17
C GLU A 282 16.38 -18.25 26.79
N THR A 283 17.53 -17.62 26.57
CA THR A 283 18.73 -17.81 27.42
C THR A 283 19.72 -16.66 27.24
#